data_AF-A0A0S8DY51-F1
#
_entry.id   AF-A0A0S8DY51-F1
#
_cell.length_a   1.000
_cell.length_b   1.000
_cell.length_c   1.000
_cell.angle_alpha   90.00
_cell.angle_beta   90.00
_cell.angle_gamma   90.00
#
_symmetry.space_group_name_H-M   'P 1'
#
loop_
_entity.id
_entity.type
_entity.pdbx_description
1 polymer ?
#
loop_
_entity_poly.entity_id
_entity_poly.type
_entity_poly.pdbx_seq_one_letter_code
_entity_poly.pdbx_strand_id
1 'polypeptide(L)'
;MSESTSGQHEIKLASRINPNIAPVESLVRLPGLGISKAGAIVAYRKSFNRANGKRAAFECGDDLQKISGIGPKTVQQMSDWIEFE
;
A
#
# COMPACT_ATOMS: atom_id res chain seq x y z
N MET A 1 30.45 -21.67 -6.64
CA MET A 1 29.19 -21.02 -7.06
C MET A 1 28.15 -21.25 -5.98
N SER A 2 28.08 -20.34 -5.01
CA SER A 2 27.00 -20.31 -4.02
C SER A 2 26.91 -18.88 -3.53
N GLU A 3 26.21 -18.02 -4.28
CA GLU A 3 25.83 -16.71 -3.80
C GLU A 3 24.65 -16.90 -2.84
N SER A 4 24.97 -16.87 -1.55
CA SER A 4 24.00 -16.68 -0.49
C SER A 4 23.41 -15.28 -0.62
N THR A 5 22.25 -15.16 -1.28
CA THR A 5 21.48 -13.91 -1.33
C THR A 5 20.94 -13.61 0.06
N SER A 6 21.75 -12.92 0.85
CA SER A 6 21.33 -12.21 2.05
C SER A 6 20.41 -11.09 1.61
N GLY A 7 19.10 -11.36 1.58
CA GLY A 7 18.08 -10.34 1.38
C GLY A 7 18.09 -9.40 2.58
N GLN A 8 18.89 -8.33 2.48
CA GLN A 8 18.93 -7.23 3.42
C GLN A 8 17.51 -6.65 3.54
N HIS A 9 16.76 -7.05 4.57
CA HIS A 9 15.65 -6.24 5.06
C HIS A 9 16.29 -5.06 5.79
N GLU A 10 16.68 -4.05 5.02
CA GLU A 10 17.01 -2.74 5.56
C GLU A 10 15.76 -2.26 6.31
N ILE A 11 15.85 -2.14 7.64
CA ILE A 11 14.80 -1.48 8.42
C ILE A 11 14.91 0.00 8.10
N LYS A 12 14.38 0.41 6.95
CA LYS A 12 14.09 1.81 6.67
C LYS A 12 13.02 2.21 7.67
N LEU A 13 13.32 3.20 8.50
CA LEU A 13 12.30 4.03 9.14
C LEU A 13 11.61 4.82 8.01
N ALA A 14 10.81 4.12 7.20
CA ALA A 14 10.09 4.74 6.11
C ALA A 14 9.08 5.69 6.74
N SER A 15 9.29 6.99 6.52
CA SER A 15 8.36 8.03 6.93
C SER A 15 7.01 7.88 6.24
N ARG A 16 6.96 7.09 5.16
CA ARG A 16 5.80 6.88 4.29
C ARG A 16 5.46 5.39 4.19
N ILE A 17 4.21 5.12 3.82
CA ILE A 17 3.62 3.79 3.78
C ILE A 17 3.23 3.49 2.33
N ASN A 18 3.81 2.45 1.76
CA ASN A 18 3.46 1.99 0.42
C ASN A 18 2.24 1.04 0.45
N PRO A 19 1.09 1.40 -0.15
CA PRO A 19 -0.13 0.60 -0.12
C PRO A 19 -0.06 -0.70 -0.93
N ASN A 20 0.93 -0.87 -1.81
CA ASN A 20 1.13 -2.10 -2.56
C ASN A 20 1.80 -3.21 -1.71
N ILE A 21 2.52 -2.86 -0.64
CA ILE A 21 3.29 -3.83 0.18
C ILE A 21 2.96 -3.79 1.67
N ALA A 22 2.55 -2.64 2.21
CA ALA A 22 2.38 -2.46 3.65
C ALA A 22 1.33 -3.41 4.23
N PRO A 23 1.53 -3.94 5.45
CA PRO A 23 0.54 -4.75 6.14
C PRO A 23 -0.65 -3.90 6.60
N VAL A 24 -1.77 -4.54 6.94
CA VAL A 24 -3.04 -3.86 7.31
C VAL A 24 -2.80 -2.91 8.49
N GLU A 25 -2.04 -3.38 9.47
CA GLU A 25 -1.69 -2.68 10.71
C GLU A 25 -0.95 -1.36 10.42
N SER A 26 -0.06 -1.36 9.43
CA SER A 26 0.60 -0.13 8.98
C SER A 26 -0.37 0.80 8.26
N LEU A 27 -1.22 0.27 7.40
CA LEU A 27 -2.20 1.06 6.64
C LEU A 27 -3.23 1.76 7.55
N VAL A 28 -3.64 1.13 8.65
CA VAL A 28 -4.55 1.72 9.65
C VAL A 28 -3.97 2.96 10.33
N ARG A 29 -2.64 3.15 10.30
CA ARG A 29 -2.00 4.36 10.84
C ARG A 29 -2.21 5.60 9.96
N LEU A 30 -2.66 5.43 8.71
CA LEU A 30 -2.91 6.53 7.80
C LEU A 30 -4.20 7.27 8.17
N PRO A 31 -4.19 8.62 8.11
CA PRO A 31 -5.37 9.40 8.44
C PRO A 31 -6.54 9.06 7.50
N GLY A 32 -7.71 8.75 8.08
CA GLY A 32 -8.90 8.39 7.32
C GLY A 32 -8.98 6.92 6.86
N LEU A 33 -7.98 6.08 7.19
CA LEU A 33 -8.02 4.63 7.00
C LEU A 33 -8.31 3.91 8.32
N GLY A 34 -9.52 3.37 8.45
CA GLY A 34 -9.84 2.38 9.47
C GLY A 34 -9.50 0.96 9.01
N ILE A 35 -9.63 -0.01 9.92
CA ILE A 35 -9.41 -1.45 9.68
C ILE A 35 -10.14 -1.94 8.42
N SER A 36 -11.38 -1.51 8.21
CA SER A 36 -12.18 -1.91 7.04
C SER A 36 -11.56 -1.46 5.72
N LYS A 37 -11.09 -0.20 5.63
CA LYS A 37 -10.50 0.35 4.40
C LYS A 37 -9.11 -0.22 4.14
N ALA A 38 -8.31 -0.36 5.19
CA ALA A 38 -7.00 -0.99 5.13
C ALA A 38 -7.11 -2.45 4.65
N GLY A 39 -8.07 -3.20 5.18
CA GLY A 39 -8.38 -4.56 4.72
C GLY A 39 -8.81 -4.60 3.25
N ALA A 40 -9.64 -3.64 2.82
CA ALA A 40 -10.08 -3.54 1.43
C ALA A 40 -8.93 -3.23 0.46
N ILE A 41 -7.96 -2.38 0.83
CA ILE A 41 -6.73 -2.15 0.05
C ILE A 41 -5.96 -3.47 -0.15
N VAL A 42 -5.74 -4.22 0.93
CA VAL A 42 -5.01 -5.49 0.88
C VAL A 42 -5.76 -6.53 0.04
N ALA A 43 -7.08 -6.60 0.17
CA ALA A 43 -7.91 -7.49 -0.65
C ALA A 43 -7.84 -7.11 -2.14
N TYR A 44 -7.95 -5.82 -2.45
CA TYR A 44 -7.89 -5.29 -3.81
C TYR A 44 -6.56 -5.61 -4.47
N ARG A 45 -5.42 -5.23 -3.85
CA ARG A 45 -4.09 -5.50 -4.43
C ARG A 45 -3.81 -6.98 -4.62
N LYS A 46 -4.26 -7.84 -3.70
CA LYS A 46 -4.14 -9.31 -3.85
C LYS A 46 -4.92 -9.81 -5.07
N SER A 47 -6.14 -9.32 -5.26
CA SER A 47 -6.96 -9.67 -6.42
C SER A 47 -6.34 -9.14 -7.71
N PHE A 48 -5.89 -7.89 -7.70
CA PHE A 48 -5.25 -7.24 -8.83
C PHE A 48 -3.98 -7.97 -9.26
N ASN A 49 -3.08 -8.29 -8.32
CA ASN A 49 -1.82 -8.98 -8.61
C ASN A 49 -2.06 -10.40 -9.16
N ARG A 50 -3.11 -11.09 -8.69
CA ARG A 50 -3.49 -12.39 -9.29
C ARG A 50 -3.91 -12.27 -10.75
N ALA A 51 -4.59 -11.18 -11.12
CA ALA A 51 -5.05 -10.96 -12.48
C ALA A 51 -3.97 -10.33 -13.39
N ASN A 52 -3.05 -9.54 -12.84
CA ASN A 52 -2.12 -8.69 -13.60
C ASN A 52 -0.64 -9.02 -13.37
N GLY A 53 -0.33 -10.06 -12.60
CA GLY A 53 1.03 -10.49 -12.31
C GLY A 53 1.80 -9.51 -11.42
N LYS A 54 2.93 -9.01 -11.92
CA LYS A 54 3.87 -8.14 -11.18
C LYS A 54 3.54 -6.64 -11.26
N ARG A 55 2.40 -6.25 -11.85
CA ARG A 55 2.00 -4.85 -11.93
C ARG A 55 1.55 -4.33 -10.56
N ALA A 56 1.89 -3.08 -10.24
CA ALA A 56 1.41 -2.42 -9.04
C ALA A 56 -0.11 -2.20 -9.14
N ALA A 57 -0.82 -2.43 -8.03
CA ALA A 57 -2.27 -2.21 -7.98
C ALA A 57 -2.62 -0.72 -7.88
N PHE A 58 -1.71 0.06 -7.30
CA PHE A 58 -1.79 1.49 -7.13
C PHE A 58 -0.47 2.12 -7.62
N GLU A 59 -0.53 3.01 -8.59
CA GLU A 59 0.61 3.78 -9.11
C GLU A 59 0.61 5.21 -8.54
N CYS A 60 -0.56 5.70 -8.10
CA CYS A 60 -0.69 7.01 -7.46
C CYS A 60 -1.79 7.03 -6.37
N GLY A 61 -1.88 8.16 -5.66
CA GLY A 61 -2.90 8.37 -4.63
C GLY A 61 -4.33 8.21 -5.15
N ASP A 62 -4.59 8.63 -6.39
CA ASP A 62 -5.93 8.55 -6.98
C ASP A 62 -6.39 7.11 -7.22
N ASP A 63 -5.47 6.16 -7.43
CA ASP A 63 -5.82 4.76 -7.56
C ASP A 63 -6.43 4.18 -6.27
N LEU A 64 -6.13 4.76 -5.11
CA LEU A 64 -6.73 4.34 -3.84
C LEU A 64 -8.24 4.62 -3.81
N GLN A 65 -8.74 5.53 -4.65
CA GLN A 65 -10.18 5.81 -4.78
C GLN A 65 -10.97 4.65 -5.40
N LYS A 66 -10.28 3.63 -5.97
CA LYS A 66 -10.91 2.37 -6.39
C LYS A 66 -11.46 1.56 -5.21
N ILE A 67 -11.06 1.90 -3.99
CA ILE A 67 -11.52 1.26 -2.75
C ILE A 67 -12.74 2.00 -2.21
N SER A 68 -13.83 1.25 -2.01
CA SER A 68 -15.06 1.81 -1.43
C SER A 68 -14.79 2.48 -0.08
N GLY A 69 -15.25 3.73 0.06
CA GLY A 69 -15.05 4.55 1.26
C GLY A 69 -13.70 5.30 1.32
N ILE A 70 -12.85 5.20 0.29
CA ILE A 70 -11.71 6.09 0.08
C ILE A 70 -12.08 7.08 -1.02
N GLY A 71 -12.31 8.34 -0.65
CA GLY A 71 -12.59 9.42 -1.60
C GLY A 71 -11.43 10.40 -1.71
N PRO A 72 -11.54 11.42 -2.60
CA PRO A 72 -10.49 12.41 -2.83
C PRO A 72 -9.98 13.07 -1.54
N LYS A 73 -10.90 13.41 -0.63
CA LYS A 73 -10.56 14.00 0.67
C LYS A 73 -9.69 13.08 1.53
N THR A 74 -9.99 11.77 1.53
CA THR A 74 -9.21 10.79 2.29
C THR A 74 -7.82 10.65 1.68
N VAL A 75 -7.72 10.58 0.35
CA VAL A 75 -6.43 10.55 -0.37
C VAL A 75 -5.58 11.77 -0.04
N GLN A 76 -6.17 12.97 -0.09
CA GLN A 76 -5.49 14.21 0.25
C GLN A 76 -4.98 14.24 1.71
N GLN A 77 -5.74 13.69 2.66
CA GLN A 77 -5.32 13.64 4.06
C GLN A 77 -4.10 12.74 4.28
N MET A 78 -3.95 11.68 3.49
CA MET A 78 -2.87 10.71 3.65
C MET A 78 -1.70 10.92 2.67
N SER A 79 -1.79 11.87 1.72
CA SER A 79 -0.83 12.04 0.62
C SER A 79 0.61 12.24 1.09
N ASP A 80 0.81 12.93 2.22
CA ASP A 80 2.14 13.19 2.77
C ASP A 80 2.80 11.96 3.39
N TRP A 81 1.99 10.93 3.68
CA TRP A 81 2.34 9.73 4.43
C TRP A 81 2.37 8.47 3.55
N ILE A 82 2.09 8.60 2.25
CA ILE A 82 2.07 7.47 1.32
C ILE A 82 3.12 7.65 0.23
N GLU A 83 3.60 6.54 -0.29
CA GLU A 83 4.52 6.49 -1.42
C GLU A 83 4.19 5.31 -2.33
N PHE A 84 4.65 5.40 -3.57
CA PHE A 84 4.44 4.38 -4.60
C PHE A 84 5.81 4.12 -5.21
N GLU A 85 6.41 2.99 -4.84
CA GLU A 85 7.64 2.45 -5.45
C GLU A 85 7.31 1.47 -6.59
#